data_AF-A0AAN8YJC8-F1
#
_entry.id   AF-A0AAN8YJC8-F1
#
_cell.length_a   1.000
_cell.length_b   1.000
_cell.length_c   1.000
_cell.angle_alpha   90.00
_cell.angle_beta   90.00
_cell.angle_gamma   90.00
#
_symmetry.space_group_name_H-M   'P 1'
#
loop_
_entity.id
_entity.type
_entity.pdbx_description
1 polymer ?
#
loop_
_entity_poly.entity_id
_entity_poly.type
_entity_poly.pdbx_seq_one_letter_code
_entity_poly.pdbx_strand_id
1 'polypeptide(L)'
;MLPLASKIKGRPVHLKPIVRMGIGIVSGIIEHVRRKKAINQGLLNNSQGLVEMSALWLIIPNCLNGIAEAFSPICSTEFYYSELPRSMSSIASALLGLGMAVASLLASVILIAVDKYTKGEGTESWVSSNINMGHYEYYYWLLALFTAFNLIYFVACCCQYGPSVDVDITKKMMEISDDDD
;
A
#
# COMPACT_ATOMS: atom_id res chain seq x y z
N MET A 1 2.14 -5.52 17.37
CA MET A 1 2.61 -6.63 16.51
C MET A 1 3.86 -6.23 15.71
N LEU A 2 4.85 -5.57 16.35
CA LEU A 2 6.13 -5.18 15.74
C LEU A 2 7.37 -6.03 16.15
N PRO A 3 7.38 -6.85 17.22
CA PRO A 3 8.62 -7.56 17.59
C PRO A 3 8.77 -8.99 17.03
N LEU A 4 7.69 -9.63 16.55
CA LEU A 4 7.76 -11.04 16.10
C LEU A 4 8.28 -11.21 14.66
N ALA A 5 8.00 -10.26 13.76
CA ALA A 5 8.49 -10.33 12.37
C ALA A 5 9.98 -9.96 12.25
N SER A 6 10.52 -9.18 13.21
CA SER A 6 11.94 -8.81 13.27
C SER A 6 12.83 -9.98 13.68
N LYS A 7 12.34 -10.85 14.57
CA LYS A 7 13.13 -11.95 15.15
C LYS A 7 13.47 -13.08 14.18
N ILE A 8 12.80 -13.14 13.02
CA ILE A 8 13.04 -14.19 12.01
C ILE A 8 14.00 -13.71 10.92
N LYS A 9 14.20 -12.39 10.73
CA LYS A 9 14.86 -11.90 9.51
C LYS A 9 15.94 -10.84 9.66
N GLY A 10 16.20 -10.29 10.85
CA GLY A 10 17.37 -9.42 11.09
C GLY A 10 17.53 -8.27 10.10
N ARG A 11 16.43 -7.79 9.51
CA ARG A 11 16.42 -6.75 8.47
C ARG A 11 15.46 -5.62 8.90
N PRO A 12 15.76 -4.35 8.59
CA PRO A 12 14.80 -3.27 8.78
C PRO A 12 13.62 -3.51 7.84
N VAL A 13 12.53 -4.05 8.39
CA VAL A 13 11.28 -4.20 7.66
C VAL A 13 10.72 -2.80 7.48
N HIS A 14 10.83 -2.26 6.26
CA HIS A 14 10.27 -0.97 5.92
C HIS A 14 8.76 -1.01 6.21
N LEU A 15 8.28 -0.16 7.12
CA LEU A 15 6.90 -0.17 7.61
C LEU A 15 5.87 0.15 6.51
N LYS A 16 6.30 0.67 5.36
CA LYS A 16 5.43 1.19 4.29
C LYS A 16 4.51 0.16 3.64
N PRO A 17 4.96 -1.05 3.23
CA PRO A 17 4.09 -1.99 2.52
C PRO A 17 2.99 -2.59 3.41
N ILE A 18 3.34 -2.93 4.66
CA ILE A 18 2.38 -3.50 5.63
C ILE A 18 1.33 -2.45 6.02
N VAL A 19 1.74 -1.20 6.21
CA VAL A 19 0.80 -0.10 6.51
C VAL A 19 -0.16 0.14 5.34
N ARG A 20 0.33 0.16 4.09
CA ARG A 20 -0.54 0.29 2.91
C ARG A 20 -1.53 -0.87 2.76
N MET A 21 -1.08 -2.10 3.03
CA MET A 21 -1.97 -3.28 3.06
C MET A 21 -3.04 -3.15 4.15
N GLY A 22 -2.66 -2.71 5.35
CA GLY A 22 -3.58 -2.46 6.46
C GLY A 22 -4.63 -1.39 6.12
N ILE A 23 -4.22 -0.28 5.52
CA ILE A 23 -5.15 0.79 5.07
C ILE A 23 -6.13 0.25 4.04
N GLY A 24 -5.68 -0.55 3.06
CA GLY A 24 -6.56 -1.14 2.05
C GLY A 24 -7.63 -2.06 2.64
N ILE A 25 -7.25 -2.92 3.60
CA ILE A 25 -8.17 -3.82 4.30
C ILE A 25 -9.18 -3.02 5.14
N VAL A 26 -8.71 -2.02 5.89
CA VAL A 26 -9.58 -1.16 6.70
C VAL A 26 -10.59 -0.42 5.80
N SER A 27 -10.15 0.17 4.69
CA SER A 27 -11.04 0.85 3.74
C SER A 27 -12.09 -0.10 3.15
N GLY A 28 -11.72 -1.33 2.78
CA GLY A 28 -12.68 -2.34 2.29
C GLY A 28 -13.73 -2.72 3.34
N ILE A 29 -13.33 -2.87 4.61
CA ILE A 29 -14.27 -3.16 5.71
C ILE A 29 -15.23 -2.00 5.94
N ILE A 30 -14.71 -0.77 5.94
CA ILE A 30 -15.52 0.45 6.11
C ILE A 30 -16.56 0.54 5.00
N GLU A 31 -16.15 0.27 3.76
CA GLU A 31 -17.05 0.32 2.61
C GLU A 31 -18.12 -0.78 2.66
N HIS A 32 -17.76 -1.99 3.05
CA HIS A 32 -18.72 -3.07 3.31
C HIS A 32 -19.77 -2.68 4.37
N VAL A 33 -19.34 -2.05 5.47
CA VAL A 33 -20.24 -1.59 6.53
C VAL A 33 -21.13 -0.44 6.05
N ARG A 34 -20.57 0.52 5.30
CA ARG A 34 -21.31 1.63 4.69
C ARG A 34 -22.40 1.11 3.76
N ARG A 35 -22.07 0.20 2.85
CA ARG A 35 -23.00 -0.40 1.89
C ARG A 35 -24.11 -1.17 2.59
N LYS A 36 -23.80 -1.98 3.60
CA LYS A 36 -24.81 -2.72 4.38
C LYS A 36 -25.81 -1.77 5.06
N LYS A 37 -25.35 -0.61 5.53
CA LYS A 37 -26.22 0.41 6.13
C LYS A 37 -27.11 1.09 5.07
N ALA A 38 -26.57 1.39 3.89
CA ALA A 38 -27.32 1.94 2.76
C ALA A 38 -28.45 0.99 2.29
N ILE A 39 -28.19 -0.31 2.23
CA ILE A 39 -29.17 -1.35 1.90
C ILE A 39 -30.30 -1.39 2.94
N ASN A 40 -29.96 -1.40 4.23
CA ASN A 40 -30.95 -1.46 5.32
C ASN A 40 -31.86 -0.22 5.37
N GLN A 41 -31.36 0.93 4.93
CA GLN A 41 -32.12 2.17 4.91
C GLN A 41 -32.88 2.38 3.58
N GLY A 42 -32.83 1.43 2.64
CA GLY A 42 -33.58 1.48 1.38
C GLY A 42 -33.04 2.49 0.35
N LEU A 43 -31.83 3.02 0.52
CA LEU A 43 -31.28 4.07 -0.35
C LEU A 43 -30.56 3.53 -1.60
N LEU A 44 -30.72 2.24 -1.92
CA LEU A 44 -30.12 1.60 -3.10
C LEU A 44 -30.45 2.34 -4.42
N ASN A 45 -31.68 2.85 -4.55
CA ASN A 45 -32.15 3.56 -5.74
C ASN A 45 -31.99 5.08 -5.65
N ASN A 46 -31.48 5.62 -4.53
CA ASN A 46 -31.31 7.06 -4.35
C ASN A 46 -29.82 7.43 -4.35
N SER A 47 -29.33 7.89 -5.51
CA SER A 47 -27.92 8.27 -5.71
C SER A 47 -27.48 9.46 -4.83
N GLN A 48 -28.42 10.27 -4.32
CA GLN A 48 -28.17 11.38 -3.39
C GLN A 48 -28.58 11.04 -1.95
N GLY A 49 -28.98 9.79 -1.71
CA GLY A 49 -29.33 9.30 -0.40
C GLY A 49 -28.14 9.34 0.54
N LEU A 50 -28.16 10.28 1.49
CA LEU A 50 -27.16 10.35 2.54
C LEU A 50 -27.35 9.15 3.47
N VAL A 51 -26.43 8.18 3.40
CA VAL A 51 -26.32 7.14 4.42
C VAL A 51 -26.00 7.87 5.72
N GLU A 52 -26.82 7.67 6.76
CA GLU A 52 -26.55 8.23 8.08
C GLU A 52 -25.34 7.53 8.70
N MET A 53 -24.14 7.90 8.27
CA MET A 53 -22.88 7.40 8.78
C MET A 53 -22.10 8.58 9.33
N SER A 54 -21.53 8.42 10.52
CA SER A 54 -20.70 9.47 11.11
C SER A 54 -19.49 9.72 10.20
N ALA A 55 -19.25 10.99 9.84
CA ALA A 55 -18.11 11.41 9.03
C ALA A 55 -16.76 10.98 9.61
N LEU A 56 -16.71 10.70 10.92
CA LEU A 56 -15.54 10.19 11.63
C LEU A 56 -15.02 8.85 11.06
N TRP A 57 -15.89 8.03 10.45
CA TRP A 57 -15.49 6.76 9.85
C TRP A 57 -14.59 6.94 8.62
N LEU A 58 -14.74 8.03 7.87
CA LEU A 58 -13.91 8.32 6.69
C LEU A 58 -12.63 9.09 7.07
N ILE A 59 -12.69 9.87 8.15
CA ILE A 59 -11.58 10.71 8.62
C ILE A 59 -10.37 9.85 9.01
N ILE A 60 -10.59 8.76 9.76
CA ILE A 60 -9.51 7.90 10.28
C ILE A 60 -8.62 7.31 9.17
N PRO A 61 -9.16 6.57 8.17
CA PRO A 61 -8.33 6.02 7.09
C PRO A 61 -7.69 7.11 6.23
N ASN A 62 -8.36 8.26 6.04
CA ASN A 62 -7.82 9.35 5.23
C ASN A 62 -6.65 10.06 5.93
N CYS A 63 -6.70 10.24 7.25
CA CYS A 63 -5.58 10.76 8.03
C CYS A 63 -4.36 9.82 7.95
N LEU A 64 -4.58 8.51 8.12
CA LEU A 64 -3.51 7.51 7.99
C LEU A 64 -2.89 7.51 6.59
N ASN A 65 -3.72 7.63 5.54
CA ASN A 65 -3.24 7.75 4.17
C ASN A 65 -2.41 9.02 3.96
N GLY A 66 -2.85 10.18 4.48
CA GLY A 66 -2.11 11.43 4.39
C GLY A 66 -0.75 11.38 5.10
N ILE A 67 -0.69 10.76 6.28
CA ILE A 67 0.58 10.50 6.97
C ILE A 67 1.47 9.60 6.10
N ALA A 68 0.94 8.49 5.58
CA ALA A 68 1.70 7.57 4.74
C ALA A 68 2.23 8.26 3.46
N GLU A 69 1.46 9.16 2.86
CA GLU A 69 1.84 9.92 1.68
C GLU A 69 2.96 10.93 1.97
N ALA A 70 2.91 11.64 3.09
CA ALA A 70 3.96 12.59 3.49
C ALA A 70 5.32 11.92 3.76
N PHE A 71 5.32 10.76 4.42
CA PHE A 71 6.56 10.02 4.72
C PHE A 71 7.08 9.16 3.55
N SER A 72 6.22 8.84 2.57
CA SER A 72 6.59 8.02 1.42
C SER A 72 7.76 8.55 0.59
N PRO A 73 7.78 9.80 0.12
CA PRO A 73 8.90 10.33 -0.66
C PRO A 73 10.18 10.49 0.16
N ILE A 74 10.07 10.81 1.45
CA ILE A 74 11.21 11.01 2.35
C ILE A 74 12.02 9.72 2.48
N CYS A 75 11.41 8.62 2.93
CA CYS A 75 12.22 7.39 3.10
C CYS A 75 12.65 6.77 1.77
N SER A 76 11.93 7.02 0.65
CA SER A 76 12.41 6.54 -0.65
C SER A 76 13.68 7.27 -1.04
N THR A 77 13.68 8.61 -0.92
CA THR A 77 14.86 9.45 -1.17
C THR A 77 16.05 9.06 -0.29
N GLU A 78 15.81 8.84 1.01
CA GLU A 78 16.85 8.39 1.95
C GLU A 78 17.46 7.03 1.55
N PHE A 79 16.62 6.06 1.17
CA PHE A 79 17.06 4.74 0.71
C PHE A 79 17.88 4.81 -0.59
N TYR A 80 17.44 5.61 -1.56
CA TYR A 80 18.22 5.76 -2.80
C TYR A 80 19.57 6.44 -2.55
N TYR A 81 19.63 7.38 -1.60
CA TYR A 81 20.90 8.01 -1.24
C TYR A 81 21.81 7.14 -0.35
N SER A 82 21.27 6.16 0.37
CA SER A 82 22.10 5.19 1.12
C SER A 82 22.73 4.14 0.21
N GLU A 83 22.04 3.75 -0.86
CA GLU A 83 22.51 2.70 -1.80
C GLU A 83 23.29 3.27 -3.01
N LEU A 84 23.01 4.51 -3.43
CA LEU A 84 23.67 5.14 -4.58
C LEU A 84 24.71 6.19 -4.13
N PRO A 85 25.92 6.23 -4.75
CA PRO A 85 26.92 7.24 -4.44
C PRO A 85 26.42 8.65 -4.77
N ARG A 86 26.92 9.68 -4.07
CA ARG A 86 26.47 11.08 -4.23
C ARG A 86 26.52 11.61 -5.67
N SER A 87 27.41 11.08 -6.51
CA SER A 87 27.50 11.40 -7.94
C SER A 87 26.30 10.93 -8.78
N MET A 88 25.47 10.03 -8.26
CA MET A 88 24.28 9.47 -8.93
C MET A 88 22.95 10.01 -8.41
N SER A 89 22.96 11.13 -7.67
CA SER A 89 21.76 11.81 -7.16
C SER A 89 20.70 12.10 -8.25
N SER A 90 21.15 12.47 -9.46
CA SER A 90 20.25 12.71 -10.60
C SER A 90 19.56 11.43 -11.07
N ILE A 91 20.26 10.29 -11.09
CA ILE A 91 19.72 8.97 -11.45
C ILE A 91 18.72 8.50 -10.40
N ALA A 92 19.02 8.67 -9.10
CA ALA A 92 18.10 8.37 -8.01
C ALA A 92 16.76 9.12 -8.16
N SER A 93 16.84 10.42 -8.46
CA SER A 93 15.65 11.26 -8.66
C SER A 93 14.86 10.86 -9.91
N ALA A 94 15.55 10.50 -11.00
CA ALA A 94 14.92 10.01 -12.22
C ALA A 94 14.19 8.66 -12.01
N LEU A 95 14.79 7.75 -11.25
CA LEU A 95 14.18 6.45 -10.90
C LEU A 95 12.93 6.63 -10.02
N LEU A 96 12.96 7.56 -9.06
CA LEU A 96 11.79 7.92 -8.26
C LEU A 96 10.65 8.45 -9.14
N GLY A 97 10.95 9.41 -10.03
CA GLY A 97 9.98 9.97 -10.95
C GLY A 97 9.39 8.93 -11.90
N LEU A 98 10.24 8.07 -12.46
CA LEU A 98 9.82 6.96 -13.33
C LEU A 98 8.93 5.97 -12.58
N GLY A 99 9.28 5.61 -11.34
CA GLY A 99 8.47 4.75 -10.49
C GLY A 99 7.07 5.31 -10.25
N MET A 100 6.95 6.61 -10.00
CA MET A 100 5.67 7.29 -9.87
C MET A 100 4.88 7.28 -11.18
N ALA A 101 5.52 7.52 -12.32
CA ALA A 101 4.87 7.48 -13.63
C ALA A 101 4.30 6.08 -13.93
N VAL A 102 5.11 5.04 -13.70
CA VAL A 102 4.68 3.64 -13.87
C VAL A 102 3.53 3.30 -12.93
N ALA A 103 3.57 3.75 -11.67
CA ALA A 103 2.48 3.54 -10.72
C ALA A 103 1.15 4.17 -11.20
N SER A 104 1.19 5.39 -11.71
CA SER A 104 0.00 6.09 -12.25
C SER A 104 -0.58 5.41 -13.49
N LEU A 105 0.28 4.93 -14.39
CA LEU A 105 -0.15 4.16 -15.56
C LEU A 105 -0.78 2.83 -15.14
N LEU A 106 -0.16 2.12 -14.20
CA LEU A 106 -0.70 0.86 -13.68
C LEU A 106 -2.06 1.05 -13.01
N ALA A 107 -2.23 2.11 -12.21
CA ALA A 107 -3.51 2.45 -11.60
C ALA A 107 -4.60 2.68 -12.67
N SER A 108 -4.24 3.39 -13.75
CA SER A 108 -5.15 3.63 -14.88
C SER A 108 -5.53 2.33 -15.59
N VAL A 109 -4.57 1.45 -15.84
CA VAL A 109 -4.80 0.14 -16.48
C VAL A 109 -5.72 -0.73 -15.61
N ILE A 110 -5.50 -0.76 -14.29
CA ILE A 110 -6.36 -1.51 -13.36
C ILE A 110 -7.79 -0.98 -13.41
N LEU A 111 -7.98 0.34 -13.38
CA LEU A 111 -9.31 0.95 -13.49
C LEU A 111 -10.01 0.59 -14.80
N ILE A 112 -9.30 0.69 -15.93
CA ILE A 112 -9.85 0.33 -17.25
C ILE A 112 -10.19 -1.16 -17.30
N ALA A 113 -9.33 -2.03 -16.77
CA ALA A 113 -9.59 -3.46 -16.72
C ALA A 113 -10.83 -3.76 -15.88
N VAL A 114 -10.94 -3.19 -14.69
CA VAL A 114 -12.12 -3.34 -13.82
C VAL A 114 -13.37 -2.85 -14.53
N ASP A 115 -13.34 -1.67 -15.17
CA ASP A 115 -14.50 -1.16 -15.90
C ASP A 115 -14.91 -2.08 -17.06
N LYS A 116 -13.94 -2.59 -17.82
CA LYS A 116 -14.18 -3.47 -18.96
C LYS A 116 -14.73 -4.84 -18.54
N TYR A 117 -14.16 -5.46 -17.51
CA TYR A 117 -14.56 -6.80 -17.07
C TYR A 117 -15.85 -6.80 -16.25
N THR A 118 -16.21 -5.66 -15.65
CA THR A 118 -17.41 -5.58 -14.81
C THR A 118 -18.62 -5.01 -15.54
N LYS A 119 -18.45 -4.28 -16.64
CA LYS A 119 -19.58 -3.90 -17.51
C LYS A 119 -20.14 -5.14 -18.24
N GLY A 120 -21.10 -5.82 -17.60
CA GLY A 120 -22.02 -6.74 -18.27
C GLY A 120 -23.07 -5.98 -19.09
N GLU A 121 -23.65 -6.64 -20.10
CA GLU A 121 -24.77 -6.11 -20.91
C GLU A 121 -25.92 -5.63 -19.99
N GLY A 122 -25.96 -4.33 -19.69
CA GLY A 122 -27.01 -3.70 -18.90
C GLY A 122 -26.76 -3.57 -17.38
N THR A 123 -25.57 -3.91 -16.87
CA THR A 123 -25.24 -3.77 -15.43
C THR A 123 -24.15 -2.71 -15.19
N GLU A 124 -24.37 -1.87 -14.17
CA GLU A 124 -23.41 -0.86 -13.68
C GLU A 124 -22.06 -1.48 -13.29
N SER A 125 -20.95 -0.79 -13.62
CA SER A 125 -19.58 -1.19 -13.29
C SER A 125 -19.33 -1.26 -11.77
N TRP A 126 -18.33 -2.02 -11.30
CA TRP A 126 -17.95 -2.06 -9.87
C TRP A 126 -17.60 -0.65 -9.36
N VAL A 127 -17.05 0.17 -10.26
CA VAL A 127 -16.83 1.61 -10.08
C VAL A 127 -17.90 2.35 -10.89
N SER A 128 -19.11 2.40 -10.35
CA SER A 128 -20.23 3.14 -10.95
C SER A 128 -20.12 4.65 -10.64
N SER A 129 -20.82 5.50 -11.39
CA SER A 129 -21.03 6.90 -11.01
C SER A 129 -21.93 7.02 -9.77
N ASN A 130 -22.76 6.00 -9.51
CA ASN A 130 -23.60 5.92 -8.32
C ASN A 130 -22.91 5.11 -7.22
N ILE A 131 -22.39 5.81 -6.21
CA ILE A 131 -21.68 5.25 -5.05
C ILE A 131 -22.52 4.20 -4.29
N ASN A 132 -23.85 4.25 -4.38
CA ASN A 132 -24.74 3.33 -3.68
C ASN A 132 -25.04 2.04 -4.47
N MET A 133 -24.88 2.05 -5.80
CA MET A 133 -25.03 0.86 -6.66
C MET A 133 -23.71 0.18 -7.02
N GLY A 134 -22.60 0.93 -7.03
CA GLY A 134 -21.26 0.39 -7.26
C GLY A 134 -20.84 -0.59 -6.17
N HIS A 135 -20.19 -1.68 -6.56
CA HIS A 135 -19.64 -2.67 -5.63
C HIS A 135 -18.16 -2.35 -5.34
N TYR A 136 -17.91 -1.21 -4.71
CA TYR A 136 -16.56 -0.74 -4.39
C TYR A 136 -15.81 -1.70 -3.49
N GLU A 137 -16.52 -2.51 -2.71
CA GLU A 137 -15.90 -3.56 -1.89
C GLU A 137 -15.06 -4.54 -2.71
N TYR A 138 -15.49 -4.92 -3.91
CA TYR A 138 -14.74 -5.85 -4.77
C TYR A 138 -13.51 -5.18 -5.35
N TYR A 139 -13.62 -3.89 -5.70
CA TYR A 139 -12.48 -3.09 -6.12
C TYR A 139 -11.42 -2.97 -5.00
N TYR A 140 -11.84 -2.71 -3.76
CA TYR A 140 -10.93 -2.67 -2.62
C TYR A 140 -10.30 -4.04 -2.31
N TRP A 141 -11.04 -5.13 -2.43
CA TRP A 141 -10.50 -6.48 -2.30
C TRP A 141 -9.46 -6.81 -3.38
N LEU A 142 -9.70 -6.40 -4.63
CA LEU A 142 -8.75 -6.54 -5.73
C LEU A 142 -7.46 -5.77 -5.47
N LEU A 143 -7.56 -4.53 -4.98
CA LEU A 143 -6.40 -3.73 -4.58
C LEU A 143 -5.63 -4.35 -3.41
N ALA A 144 -6.34 -4.92 -2.43
CA ALA A 144 -5.73 -5.62 -1.30
C ALA A 144 -4.94 -6.85 -1.79
N LEU A 145 -5.50 -7.63 -2.71
CA LEU A 145 -4.83 -8.78 -3.31
C LEU A 145 -3.57 -8.36 -4.09
N PHE A 146 -3.66 -7.31 -4.91
CA PHE A 146 -2.51 -6.78 -5.64
C PHE A 146 -1.40 -6.29 -4.70
N THR A 147 -1.79 -5.64 -3.60
CA THR A 147 -0.85 -5.20 -2.55
C THR A 147 -0.20 -6.38 -1.85
N ALA A 148 -0.95 -7.45 -1.58
CA ALA A 148 -0.42 -8.68 -0.99
C ALA A 148 0.60 -9.38 -1.92
N PHE A 149 0.30 -9.47 -3.22
CA PHE A 149 1.25 -9.99 -4.20
C PHE A 149 2.51 -9.13 -4.29
N ASN A 150 2.37 -7.80 -4.29
CA ASN A 150 3.51 -6.89 -4.26
C ASN A 150 4.38 -7.08 -3.01
N LEU A 151 3.77 -7.31 -1.85
CA LEU A 151 4.49 -7.60 -0.61
C LEU A 151 5.29 -8.91 -0.71
N ILE A 152 4.68 -9.98 -1.24
CA ILE A 152 5.37 -11.27 -1.43
C ILE A 152 6.56 -11.09 -2.38
N TYR A 153 6.36 -10.41 -3.50
CA TYR A 153 7.43 -10.10 -4.45
C TYR A 153 8.56 -9.30 -3.81
N PHE A 154 8.23 -8.25 -3.07
CA PHE A 154 9.22 -7.44 -2.34
C PHE A 154 10.02 -8.29 -1.35
N VAL A 155 9.34 -9.14 -0.57
CA VAL A 155 9.99 -10.03 0.40
C VAL A 155 10.91 -11.04 -0.29
N ALA A 156 10.51 -11.57 -1.44
CA ALA A 156 11.34 -12.46 -2.25
C ALA A 156 12.59 -11.76 -2.79
N CYS A 157 12.46 -10.54 -3.32
CA CYS A 157 13.60 -9.72 -3.74
C CYS A 157 14.55 -9.41 -2.57
N CYS A 158 14.01 -9.06 -1.39
CA CYS A 158 14.82 -8.84 -0.20
C CYS A 158 15.53 -10.11 0.30
N CYS A 159 14.97 -11.31 0.07
CA CYS A 159 15.70 -12.56 0.33
C CYS A 159 16.88 -12.70 -0.63
N GLN A 160 16.68 -12.39 -1.91
CA GLN A 160 17.68 -12.59 -2.96
C GLN A 160 18.80 -11.54 -2.95
N TYR A 161 18.54 -10.32 -2.48
CA TYR A 161 19.49 -9.21 -2.49
C TYR A 161 20.74 -9.38 -1.59
N GLY A 162 20.91 -10.53 -0.93
CA GLY A 162 22.06 -10.83 -0.06
C GLY A 162 22.10 -10.02 1.24
N PRO A 163 22.82 -10.45 2.29
CA PRO A 163 22.99 -9.66 3.51
C PRO A 163 23.76 -8.37 3.18
N SER A 164 23.23 -7.21 3.56
CA SER A 164 23.93 -5.94 3.40
C SER A 164 25.21 -5.92 4.26
N VAL A 165 26.23 -5.22 3.77
CA VAL A 165 27.58 -5.08 4.37
C VAL A 165 27.58 -4.70 5.86
N ASP A 166 26.50 -4.10 6.38
CA ASP A 166 26.31 -3.79 7.81
C ASP A 166 26.32 -5.04 8.72
N VAL A 167 25.88 -6.20 8.23
CA VAL A 167 25.96 -7.45 9.00
C VAL A 167 27.42 -7.89 9.15
N ASP A 168 28.25 -7.69 8.12
CA ASP A 168 29.68 -8.00 8.19
C ASP A 168 30.43 -7.02 9.08
N ILE A 169 30.09 -5.73 9.08
CA ILE A 169 30.73 -4.74 9.96
C ILE A 169 30.35 -4.99 11.43
N THR A 170 29.08 -5.27 11.71
CA THR A 170 28.63 -5.54 13.09
C THR A 170 29.20 -6.86 13.60
N LYS A 171 29.26 -7.88 12.75
CA LYS A 171 29.87 -9.16 13.10
C LYS A 171 31.38 -9.03 13.32
N LYS A 172 32.07 -8.24 12.48
CA LYS A 172 33.50 -7.96 12.63
C LYS A 172 33.80 -7.11 13.86
N MET A 173 32.92 -6.20 14.25
CA MET A 173 33.05 -5.46 15.53
C MET A 173 32.79 -6.34 16.75
N MET A 174 31.88 -7.31 16.67
CA MET A 174 31.69 -8.29 17.76
C MET A 174 32.90 -9.23 17.88
N GLU A 175 33.43 -9.73 16.76
CA GLU A 175 34.64 -10.58 16.77
C GLU A 175 35.88 -9.84 17.33
N ILE A 176 36.05 -8.55 17.02
CA ILE A 176 37.16 -7.74 17.59
C ILE A 176 36.99 -7.53 19.10
N SER A 177 35.76 -7.48 19.61
CA SER A 177 35.51 -7.26 21.04
C SER A 177 35.64 -8.52 21.89
N ASP A 178 35.59 -9.72 21.27
CA ASP A 178 35.78 -11.01 21.94
C ASP A 178 37.26 -11.47 21.95
N ASP A 179 38.14 -10.86 21.14
CA ASP A 179 39.59 -11.17 21.08
C ASP A 179 40.44 -10.33 22.07
N ASP A 180 39.86 -9.33 22.75
CA ASP A 180 40.54 -8.40 23.67
C ASP A 180 40.33 -8.73 25.18
N ASP A 181 39.64 -9.82 25.53
CA ASP A 181 39.48 -10.37 26.90
C ASP A 181 40.27 -11.69 27.10
#